data_AF-A0A1L9BNR8-F1
#
_entry.id   AF-A0A1L9BNR8-F1
#
_cell.length_a   1.000
_cell.length_b   1.000
_cell.length_c   1.000
_cell.angle_alpha   90.00
_cell.angle_beta   90.00
_cell.angle_gamma   90.00
#
_symmetry.space_group_name_H-M   'P 1'
#
loop_
_entity.id
_entity.type
_entity.pdbx_description
1 polymer ?
#
loop_
_entity_poly.entity_id
_entity_poly.type
_entity_poly.pdbx_seq_one_letter_code
_entity_poly.pdbx_strand_id
1 'polypeptide(L)'
;MSPRSMALAAFIKHDCSLHGWSRSALQIAEDLADRYPAAASWNLSARHVARVLRECGWTTRTRSSRVERGADIDQTLHGMADPGELQFSA
;
A
#
# COMPACT_ATOMS: atom_id res chain seq x y z
N MET A 1 -19.54 -6.42 -8.84
CA MET A 1 -18.96 -5.08 -8.70
C MET A 1 -19.77 -4.12 -9.56
N SER A 2 -20.19 -2.96 -9.05
CA SER A 2 -21.00 -2.00 -9.85
C SER A 2 -20.11 -1.21 -10.83
N PRO A 3 -20.68 -0.61 -11.90
CA PRO A 3 -19.91 0.25 -12.82
C PRO A 3 -19.18 1.38 -12.09
N ARG A 4 -19.81 1.97 -11.07
CA ARG A 4 -19.20 3.00 -10.23
C ARG A 4 -18.03 2.46 -9.40
N SER A 5 -18.15 1.25 -8.84
CA SER A 5 -17.04 0.60 -8.14
C SER A 5 -15.88 0.27 -9.10
N MET A 6 -16.17 -0.15 -10.34
CA MET A 6 -15.15 -0.39 -11.36
C MET A 6 -14.40 0.89 -11.73
N ALA A 7 -15.12 1.99 -11.94
CA ALA A 7 -14.50 3.28 -12.23
C ALA A 7 -13.60 3.73 -11.07
N LEU A 8 -14.10 3.62 -9.83
CA LEU A 8 -13.30 3.91 -8.63
C LEU A 8 -12.06 3.03 -8.52
N ALA A 9 -12.15 1.73 -8.87
CA ALA A 9 -11.00 0.84 -8.89
C ALA A 9 -9.94 1.27 -9.92
N ALA A 10 -10.36 1.75 -11.10
CA ALA A 10 -9.46 2.29 -12.11
C ALA A 10 -8.71 3.54 -11.60
N PHE A 11 -9.44 4.48 -10.98
CA PHE A 11 -8.85 5.67 -10.36
C PHE A 11 -7.85 5.31 -9.26
N ILE A 12 -8.23 4.43 -8.32
CA ILE A 12 -7.35 3.98 -7.23
C ILE A 12 -6.08 3.33 -7.81
N LYS A 13 -6.23 2.43 -8.79
CA LYS A 13 -5.10 1.73 -9.39
C LYS A 13 -4.15 2.71 -10.07
N HIS A 14 -4.68 3.65 -10.85
CA HIS A 14 -3.88 4.66 -11.54
C HIS A 14 -3.11 5.52 -10.53
N ASP A 15 -3.82 6.10 -9.56
CA ASP A 15 -3.22 6.97 -8.55
C ASP A 15 -2.17 6.25 -7.71
N CYS A 16 -2.45 5.03 -7.25
CA CYS A 16 -1.50 4.24 -6.47
C CYS A 16 -0.30 3.74 -7.29
N SER A 17 -0.43 3.63 -8.61
CA SER A 17 0.71 3.31 -9.48
C SER A 17 1.65 4.49 -9.67
N LEU A 18 1.13 5.73 -9.58
CA LEU A 18 1.93 6.96 -9.71
C LEU A 18 2.52 7.42 -8.38
N HIS A 19 1.77 7.31 -7.30
CA HIS A 19 2.11 7.91 -5.99
C HIS A 19 2.36 6.87 -4.90
N GLY A 20 2.45 5.60 -5.28
CA GLY A 20 2.73 4.48 -4.38
C GLY A 20 1.50 3.97 -3.64
N TRP A 21 1.61 2.73 -3.15
CA TRP A 21 0.54 2.04 -2.45
C TRP A 21 0.57 2.21 -0.93
N SER A 22 1.62 2.79 -0.36
CA SER A 22 1.82 2.97 1.09
C SER A 22 0.99 4.13 1.68
N ARG A 23 -0.33 4.09 1.44
CA ARG A 23 -1.28 5.11 1.90
C ARG A 23 -2.55 4.45 2.44
N SER A 24 -3.15 5.08 3.44
CA SER A 24 -4.42 4.62 4.01
C SER A 24 -5.58 4.89 3.04
N ALA A 25 -6.69 4.16 3.21
CA ALA A 25 -7.90 4.38 2.41
C ALA A 25 -8.49 5.79 2.56
N LEU A 26 -8.24 6.46 3.70
CA LEU A 26 -8.64 7.86 3.90
C LEU A 26 -7.79 8.79 3.05
N GLN A 27 -6.46 8.66 3.14
CA GLN A 27 -5.52 9.46 2.32
C GLN A 27 -5.78 9.26 0.82
N ILE A 28 -6.02 8.02 0.38
CA ILE A 28 -6.38 7.74 -1.01
C ILE A 28 -7.70 8.43 -1.39
N ALA A 29 -8.70 8.46 -0.50
CA ALA A 29 -9.96 9.15 -0.80
C ALA A 29 -9.77 10.67 -0.95
N GLU A 30 -8.97 11.28 -0.08
CA GLU A 30 -8.63 12.71 -0.11
C GLU A 30 -7.81 13.06 -1.36
N ASP A 31 -6.74 12.29 -1.63
CA ASP A 31 -5.90 12.44 -2.82
C ASP A 31 -6.72 12.34 -4.11
N LEU A 32 -7.66 11.38 -4.16
CA LEU A 32 -8.52 11.21 -5.32
C LEU A 32 -9.46 12.40 -5.52
N ALA A 33 -10.03 12.94 -4.45
CA ALA A 33 -10.91 14.10 -4.50
C ALA A 33 -10.15 15.37 -4.92
N ASP A 34 -8.89 15.52 -4.52
CA ASP A 34 -8.05 16.68 -4.85
C ASP A 34 -7.55 16.64 -6.30
N ARG A 35 -7.06 15.47 -6.77
CA ARG A 35 -6.38 15.34 -8.06
C ARG A 35 -7.30 15.07 -9.24
N TYR A 36 -8.48 14.49 -8.99
CA TYR A 36 -9.40 14.09 -10.06
C TYR A 36 -10.76 14.77 -9.84
N PRO A 37 -11.08 15.84 -10.62
CA PRO A 37 -12.35 16.56 -10.51
C PRO A 37 -13.59 15.66 -10.61
N ALA A 38 -13.51 14.60 -11.42
CA ALA A 38 -14.58 13.61 -11.54
C ALA A 38 -14.82 12.85 -10.22
N ALA A 39 -13.76 12.48 -9.51
CA ALA A 39 -13.85 11.78 -8.23
C ALA A 39 -14.29 12.72 -7.10
N ALA A 40 -13.95 14.01 -7.17
CA ALA A 40 -14.43 15.03 -6.23
C ALA A 40 -15.97 15.06 -6.15
N SER A 41 -16.63 15.01 -7.30
CA SER A 41 -18.11 15.00 -7.40
C SER A 41 -18.77 13.77 -6.75
N TRP A 42 -18.00 12.74 -6.41
CA TRP A 42 -18.52 11.47 -5.91
C TRP A 42 -18.62 11.39 -4.39
N ASN A 43 -18.16 12.42 -3.66
CA ASN A 43 -18.13 12.46 -2.19
C ASN A 43 -17.54 11.16 -1.62
N LEU A 44 -16.35 10.80 -2.10
CA LEU A 44 -15.69 9.55 -1.73
C LEU A 44 -15.35 9.56 -0.24
N SER A 45 -15.62 8.44 0.42
CA SER A 45 -15.23 8.22 1.81
C SER A 45 -14.19 7.12 1.88
N ALA A 46 -13.43 7.09 2.97
CA ALA A 46 -12.50 5.99 3.26
C ALA A 46 -13.19 4.61 3.21
N ARG A 47 -14.49 4.53 3.55
CA ARG A 47 -15.27 3.29 3.47
C ARG A 47 -15.48 2.82 2.04
N HIS A 48 -15.72 3.75 1.10
CA HIS A 48 -15.87 3.43 -0.33
C HIS A 48 -14.56 2.86 -0.90
N VAL A 49 -13.45 3.54 -0.63
CA VAL A 49 -12.11 3.10 -1.05
C VAL A 49 -11.76 1.75 -0.42
N ALA A 50 -11.94 1.59 0.90
CA ALA A 50 -11.65 0.35 1.59
C ALA A 50 -12.48 -0.84 1.10
N ARG A 51 -13.74 -0.60 0.69
CA ARG A 51 -14.57 -1.63 0.06
C ARG A 51 -13.97 -2.08 -1.27
N VAL A 52 -13.62 -1.14 -2.16
CA VAL A 52 -13.03 -1.46 -3.47
C VAL A 52 -11.68 -2.16 -3.32
N LEU A 53 -10.82 -1.70 -2.38
CA LEU A 53 -9.56 -2.36 -2.09
C LEU A 53 -9.75 -3.82 -1.63
N ARG A 54 -10.80 -4.13 -0.86
CA ARG A 54 -11.15 -5.50 -0.47
C ARG A 54 -11.67 -6.31 -1.66
N GLU A 55 -12.59 -5.76 -2.44
CA GLU A 55 -13.17 -6.43 -3.61
C GLU A 55 -12.10 -6.78 -4.65
N CYS A 56 -11.09 -5.92 -4.83
CA CYS A 56 -9.97 -6.16 -5.76
C CYS A 56 -8.79 -6.92 -5.15
N GLY A 57 -8.82 -7.27 -3.86
CA GLY A 57 -7.70 -7.93 -3.18
C GLY A 57 -6.43 -7.08 -3.04
N TRP A 58 -6.54 -5.75 -3.00
CA TRP A 58 -5.40 -4.82 -2.92
C TRP A 58 -5.10 -4.34 -1.49
N THR A 59 -5.82 -4.86 -0.49
CA THR A 59 -5.65 -4.45 0.90
C THR A 59 -4.23 -4.64 1.42
N THR A 60 -3.53 -5.70 0.99
CA THR A 60 -2.11 -5.96 1.34
C THR A 60 -1.18 -4.91 0.75
N ARG A 61 -1.43 -4.47 -0.48
CA ARG A 61 -0.67 -3.39 -1.15
C ARG A 61 -0.81 -2.08 -0.40
N THR A 62 -2.03 -1.77 0.05
CA THR A 62 -2.30 -0.58 0.88
C THR A 62 -1.86 -0.73 2.34
N ARG A 63 -1.57 -1.95 2.81
CA ARG A 63 -1.16 -2.26 4.19
C ARG A 63 0.35 -2.23 4.43
N SER A 64 1.19 -1.99 3.43
CA SER A 64 2.62 -1.74 3.66
C SER A 64 2.87 -0.56 4.62
N SER A 65 1.85 0.22 4.98
CA SER A 65 1.93 1.25 6.04
C SER A 65 1.66 0.74 7.48
N ARG A 66 1.19 -0.50 7.71
CA ARG A 66 0.87 -1.02 9.07
C ARG A 66 1.90 -1.99 9.65
N VAL A 67 2.99 -2.30 8.94
CA VAL A 67 4.08 -3.18 9.41
C VAL A 67 5.44 -2.48 9.42
N GLU A 68 5.47 -1.15 9.62
CA GLU A 68 6.73 -0.43 9.93
C GLU A 68 6.50 0.61 11.04
N ARG A 69 5.89 0.19 12.14
CA ARG A 69 5.92 0.97 13.39
C ARG A 69 6.35 0.14 14.62
N GLY A 70 7.04 -0.97 14.39
CA GLY A 70 7.55 -1.81 15.48
C GLY A 70 8.07 -3.19 15.10
N ALA A 71 8.59 -3.38 13.88
CA ALA A 71 9.29 -4.61 13.50
C ALA A 71 10.72 -4.25 13.07
N ASP A 72 11.64 -4.39 14.02
CA ASP A 72 13.00 -4.89 13.80
C ASP A 72 13.82 -4.39 12.61
N ILE A 73 14.13 -3.09 12.59
CA ILE A 73 15.32 -2.61 11.86
C ILE A 73 16.61 -2.94 12.65
N ASP A 74 16.53 -3.22 13.96
CA ASP A 74 17.72 -3.55 14.77
C ASP A 74 18.02 -5.07 14.85
N GLN A 75 17.05 -5.98 14.67
CA GLN A 75 17.31 -7.43 14.76
C GLN A 75 17.55 -8.16 13.43
N THR A 76 17.18 -7.59 12.27
CA THR A 76 17.33 -8.33 11.00
C THR A 76 18.76 -8.24 10.42
N LEU A 77 19.64 -7.37 10.94
CA LEU A 77 21.04 -7.29 10.53
C LEU A 77 22.04 -8.04 11.44
N HIS A 78 21.63 -8.54 12.61
CA HIS A 78 22.53 -9.31 13.49
C HIS A 78 22.37 -10.84 13.40
N GLY A 79 21.49 -11.34 12.53
CA GLY A 79 21.19 -12.77 12.40
C GLY A 79 21.85 -13.51 11.23
N MET A 80 22.66 -12.85 10.38
CA MET A 80 23.34 -13.52 9.27
C MET A 80 24.83 -13.68 9.56
N ALA A 81 25.10 -14.78 10.27
CA ALA A 81 26.21 -15.69 10.06
C ALA A 81 27.48 -15.13 9.40
N ASP A 82 28.49 -14.98 10.25
CA ASP A 82 29.91 -15.10 9.92
C ASP A 82 30.18 -16.46 9.24
N PRO A 83 30.72 -16.49 8.00
CA PRO A 83 31.28 -17.70 7.41
C PRO A 83 32.80 -17.53 7.24
N GLY A 84 33.49 -17.13 8.32
CA GLY A 84 34.94 -16.94 8.37
C GLY A 84 35.75 -18.15 8.83
N GLU A 85 35.14 -19.31 9.10
CA GLU A 85 35.89 -20.58 9.20
C GLU A 85 36.03 -21.24 7.83
N LEU A 86 37.03 -20.78 7.07
CA LEU A 86 37.70 -21.63 6.08
C LEU A 86 39.19 -21.63 6.40
N GLN A 87 39.60 -22.72 7.05
CA GLN A 87 40.97 -23.12 7.33
C GLN A 87 41.85 -23.07 6.07
N PHE A 88 43.06 -22.54 6.21
CA PHE A 88 44.27 -23.19 5.66
C PHE A 88 45.41 -23.03 6.66
N SER A 89 45.68 -24.11 7.41
CA SER A 89 46.99 -24.38 7.99
C SER A 89 47.89 -24.91 6.88
N ALA A 90 49.02 -24.23 6.64
CA ALA A 90 50.32 -24.80 6.25
C ALA A 90 51.38 -23.71 6.27
#